data_AF-A0A7V5HN94-F1
#
_entry.id   AF-A0A7V5HN94-F1
#
_cell.length_a   1.000
_cell.length_b   1.000
_cell.length_c   1.000
_cell.angle_alpha   90.00
_cell.angle_beta   90.00
_cell.angle_gamma   90.00
#
_symmetry.space_group_name_H-M   'P 1'
#
loop_
_entity.id
_entity.type
_entity.pdbx_description
1 polymer ?
#
loop_
_entity_poly.entity_id
_entity_poly.type
_entity_poly.pdbx_seq_one_letter_code
_entity_poly.pdbx_strand_id
1 'polypeptide(L)'
;MKKEDLFIISMFVIIFLLPLIPTLIYVGYKLIIIPLLPSMQMQQVFRILICGIPISLIIAYGYITRDKITSTLSGVFLFPLFTIYSWILLALTDHYFTIEQLIGYLRMQLIPPTNATFMLINGLTGYFASRGTKASLLVAILFGILFSLFVLDID
;
A
#
# COMPACT_ATOMS: atom_id res chain seq x y z
N MET A 1 -27.12 12.14 9.78
CA MET A 1 -26.20 11.04 9.40
C MET A 1 -26.04 10.15 10.60
N LYS A 2 -26.30 8.85 10.50
CA LYS A 2 -26.20 7.93 11.64
C LYS A 2 -24.72 7.61 11.90
N LYS A 3 -24.38 7.24 13.14
CA LYS A 3 -23.00 6.90 13.54
C LYS A 3 -22.41 5.75 12.69
N GLU A 4 -23.27 4.85 12.24
CA GLU A 4 -22.94 3.72 11.38
C GLU A 4 -22.49 4.17 9.98
N ASP A 5 -23.16 5.18 9.40
CA ASP A 5 -22.80 5.75 8.10
C ASP A 5 -21.39 6.37 8.14
N LEU A 6 -21.07 7.08 9.22
CA LEU A 6 -19.75 7.68 9.46
C LEU A 6 -18.63 6.62 9.56
N PHE A 7 -18.93 5.49 10.20
CA PHE A 7 -17.98 4.39 10.34
C PHE A 7 -17.70 3.72 8.99
N ILE A 8 -18.73 3.49 8.18
CA ILE A 8 -18.58 2.92 6.84
C ILE A 8 -17.76 3.84 5.93
N ILE A 9 -18.05 5.15 5.95
CA ILE A 9 -17.30 6.14 5.18
C ILE A 9 -15.82 6.15 5.62
N SER A 10 -15.55 6.16 6.92
CA SER A 10 -14.18 6.08 7.48
C SER A 10 -13.44 4.83 6.99
N MET A 11 -14.09 3.68 7.00
CA MET A 11 -13.51 2.42 6.54
C MET A 11 -13.15 2.49 5.05
N PHE A 12 -14.08 2.98 4.22
CA PHE A 12 -13.82 3.18 2.78
C PHE A 12 -12.66 4.13 2.56
N VAL A 13 -12.63 5.24 3.29
CA VAL A 13 -11.55 6.23 3.17
C VAL A 13 -10.19 5.57 3.42
N ILE A 14 -10.05 4.78 4.47
CA ILE A 14 -8.76 4.17 4.79
C ILE A 14 -8.38 3.09 3.78
N ILE A 15 -9.31 2.22 3.38
CA ILE A 15 -8.99 1.12 2.46
C ILE A 15 -8.63 1.66 1.06
N PHE A 16 -9.34 2.68 0.57
CA PHE A 16 -9.19 3.17 -0.80
C PHE A 16 -8.27 4.39 -0.94
N LEU A 17 -8.19 5.30 0.04
CA LEU A 17 -7.30 6.47 -0.07
C LEU A 17 -5.89 6.20 0.45
N LEU A 18 -5.71 5.29 1.41
CA LEU A 18 -4.36 4.99 1.91
C LEU A 18 -3.39 4.53 0.80
N PRO A 19 -3.78 3.64 -0.14
CA PRO A 19 -2.91 3.22 -1.24
C PRO A 19 -2.61 4.34 -2.25
N LEU A 20 -3.34 5.46 -2.20
CA LEU A 20 -3.08 6.61 -3.08
C LEU A 20 -1.79 7.35 -2.68
N ILE A 21 -1.42 7.35 -1.40
CA ILE A 21 -0.19 7.97 -0.91
C ILE A 21 1.06 7.34 -1.56
N PRO A 22 1.31 6.02 -1.42
CA PRO A 22 2.47 5.38 -2.06
C PRO A 22 2.39 5.46 -3.58
N THR A 23 1.18 5.47 -4.14
CA THR A 23 0.97 5.66 -5.58
C THR A 23 1.51 7.00 -6.06
N LEU A 24 1.12 8.11 -5.42
CA LEU A 24 1.56 9.44 -5.83
C LEU A 24 3.08 9.61 -5.67
N ILE A 25 3.65 9.06 -4.59
CA ILE A 25 5.10 9.05 -4.38
C ILE A 25 5.80 8.27 -5.52
N TYR A 26 5.30 7.08 -5.86
CA TYR A 26 5.88 6.25 -6.92
C TYR A 26 5.78 6.90 -8.30
N VAL A 27 4.60 7.41 -8.67
CA VAL A 27 4.38 8.06 -9.97
C VAL A 27 5.22 9.34 -10.07
N GLY A 28 5.26 10.16 -9.02
CA GLY A 28 6.11 11.35 -8.96
C GLY A 28 7.60 11.01 -9.08
N TYR A 29 8.06 9.97 -8.38
CA TYR A 29 9.42 9.47 -8.53
C TYR A 29 9.72 9.05 -9.98
N LYS A 30 8.82 8.28 -10.60
CA LYS A 30 9.01 7.76 -11.96
C LYS A 30 9.02 8.86 -13.03
N LEU A 31 8.13 9.85 -12.91
CA LEU A 31 7.97 10.89 -13.93
C LEU A 31 8.93 12.07 -13.76
N ILE A 32 9.28 12.42 -12.51
CA ILE A 32 10.05 13.64 -12.23
C ILE A 32 11.49 13.27 -11.84
N ILE A 33 11.67 12.33 -10.92
CA ILE A 33 12.98 12.11 -10.29
C ILE A 33 13.89 11.22 -11.15
N ILE A 34 13.39 10.09 -11.68
CA ILE A 34 14.20 9.17 -12.51
C ILE A 34 14.85 9.90 -13.70
N PRO A 35 14.14 10.74 -14.47
CA PRO A 35 14.76 11.45 -15.60
C PRO A 35 15.79 12.51 -15.17
N LEU A 36 15.67 13.07 -13.96
CA LEU A 36 16.53 14.16 -13.49
C LEU A 36 17.76 13.66 -12.70
N LEU A 37 17.60 12.69 -11.81
CA LEU A 37 18.67 12.18 -10.93
C LEU A 37 18.55 10.66 -10.69
N PRO A 38 19.04 9.82 -11.62
CA PRO A 38 19.07 8.38 -11.44
C PRO A 38 20.21 7.99 -10.49
N SER A 39 19.97 8.06 -9.18
CA SER A 39 20.90 7.53 -8.17
C SER A 39 20.27 6.34 -7.43
N MET A 40 21.04 5.27 -7.26
CA MET A 40 20.59 4.06 -6.56
C MET A 40 20.19 4.34 -5.10
N GLN A 41 20.88 5.29 -4.45
CA GLN A 41 20.55 5.71 -3.09
C GLN A 41 19.16 6.35 -3.01
N MET A 42 18.80 7.22 -3.98
CA MET A 42 17.47 7.81 -4.03
C MET A 42 16.40 6.74 -4.28
N GLN A 43 16.66 5.76 -5.14
CA GLN A 43 15.72 4.66 -5.38
C GLN A 43 15.39 3.90 -4.08
N GLN A 44 16.40 3.60 -3.26
CA GLN A 44 16.20 2.94 -1.96
C GLN A 44 15.38 3.80 -0.99
N VAL A 45 15.67 5.09 -0.90
CA VAL A 45 14.91 6.04 -0.07
C VAL A 45 13.43 6.06 -0.48
N PHE A 46 13.15 6.15 -1.79
CA PHE A 46 11.78 6.14 -2.29
C PHE A 46 11.06 4.81 -2.01
N ARG A 47 11.74 3.66 -2.14
CA ARG A 47 11.15 2.35 -1.76
C ARG A 47 10.75 2.30 -0.29
N ILE A 48 11.60 2.82 0.61
CA ILE A 48 11.30 2.91 2.05
C ILE A 48 10.09 3.82 2.29
N LEU A 49 9.99 4.95 1.60
CA LEU A 49 8.84 5.86 1.76
C LEU A 49 7.53 5.26 1.24
N ILE A 50 7.58 4.63 0.05
CA ILE A 50 6.43 3.96 -0.58
C ILE A 50 5.89 2.85 0.33
N CYS A 51 6.75 2.09 1.01
CA CYS A 51 6.29 0.97 1.84
C CYS A 51 6.06 1.37 3.30
N GLY A 52 7.03 2.08 3.89
CA GLY A 52 7.07 2.37 5.32
C GLY A 52 5.97 3.31 5.79
N ILE A 53 5.65 4.35 5.00
CA ILE A 53 4.59 5.31 5.37
C ILE A 53 3.23 4.63 5.49
N PRO A 54 2.68 3.96 4.45
CA PRO A 54 1.35 3.37 4.56
C PRO A 54 1.28 2.27 5.62
N ILE A 55 2.33 1.48 5.81
CA ILE A 55 2.38 0.45 6.86
C ILE A 55 2.33 1.07 8.26
N SER A 56 3.10 2.14 8.48
CA SER A 56 3.09 2.86 9.75
C SER A 56 1.70 3.42 10.06
N LEU A 57 1.00 3.92 9.04
CA LEU A 57 -0.38 4.39 9.16
C LEU A 57 -1.36 3.27 9.49
N ILE A 58 -1.24 2.08 8.87
CA ILE A 58 -2.06 0.91 9.19
C ILE A 58 -1.87 0.49 10.64
N ILE A 59 -0.62 0.44 11.11
CA ILE A 59 -0.28 0.07 12.49
C ILE A 59 -0.86 1.11 13.46
N ALA A 60 -0.64 2.40 13.20
CA ALA A 60 -1.14 3.48 14.04
C ALA A 60 -2.68 3.46 14.10
N TYR A 61 -3.34 3.36 12.94
CA TYR A 61 -4.79 3.30 12.87
C TYR A 61 -5.36 2.10 13.61
N GLY A 62 -4.84 0.89 13.34
CA GLY A 62 -5.29 -0.34 14.00
C GLY A 62 -5.10 -0.25 15.50
N TYR A 63 -3.94 0.21 15.96
CA TYR A 63 -3.68 0.37 17.38
C TYR A 63 -4.60 1.40 18.05
N ILE A 64 -4.80 2.57 17.45
CA ILE A 64 -5.62 3.63 18.08
C ILE A 64 -7.10 3.25 18.09
N THR A 65 -7.62 2.77 16.96
CA THR A 65 -9.08 2.55 16.80
C THR A 65 -9.55 1.18 17.25
N ARG A 66 -8.63 0.21 17.38
CA ARG A 66 -8.92 -1.21 17.65
C ARG A 66 -9.82 -1.84 16.58
N ASP A 67 -9.98 -1.21 15.43
CA ASP A 67 -10.79 -1.72 14.33
C ASP A 67 -10.02 -2.79 13.56
N LYS A 68 -10.36 -4.05 13.86
CA LYS A 68 -9.72 -5.21 13.24
C LYS A 68 -10.03 -5.31 11.76
N ILE A 69 -11.27 -5.06 11.35
CA ILE A 69 -11.70 -5.33 9.98
C ILE A 69 -11.03 -4.31 9.06
N THR A 70 -11.20 -3.02 9.34
CA THR A 70 -10.63 -1.96 8.50
C THR A 70 -9.11 -2.04 8.48
N SER A 71 -8.45 -2.23 9.63
CA SER A 71 -6.99 -2.30 9.67
C SER A 71 -6.46 -3.52 8.90
N THR A 72 -7.08 -4.70 9.05
CA THR A 72 -6.69 -5.90 8.29
C THR A 72 -6.91 -5.71 6.79
N LEU A 73 -8.10 -5.25 6.38
CA LEU A 73 -8.42 -5.06 4.96
C LEU A 73 -7.57 -3.96 4.32
N SER A 74 -7.25 -2.89 5.05
CA SER A 74 -6.34 -1.85 4.56
C SER A 74 -4.95 -2.41 4.26
N GLY A 75 -4.45 -3.33 5.09
CA GLY A 75 -3.20 -4.05 4.82
C GLY A 75 -3.30 -5.01 3.63
N VAL A 76 -4.36 -5.82 3.59
CA VAL A 76 -4.59 -6.76 2.48
C VAL A 76 -4.67 -6.02 1.14
N PHE A 77 -5.41 -4.92 1.06
CA PHE A 77 -5.62 -4.21 -0.19
C PHE A 77 -4.54 -3.16 -0.50
N LEU A 78 -3.61 -2.89 0.41
CA LEU A 78 -2.59 -1.87 0.23
C LEU A 78 -1.83 -2.04 -1.09
N PHE A 79 -1.21 -3.21 -1.28
CA PHE A 79 -0.35 -3.47 -2.44
C PHE A 79 -1.14 -3.64 -3.76
N PRO A 80 -2.25 -4.40 -3.80
CA PRO A 80 -3.09 -4.49 -4.99
C PRO A 80 -3.60 -3.12 -5.46
N LEU A 81 -4.15 -2.31 -4.56
CA LEU A 81 -4.69 -0.99 -4.93
C LEU A 81 -3.58 -0.01 -5.30
N PHE A 82 -2.45 -0.01 -4.59
CA PHE A 82 -1.25 0.75 -4.98
C PHE A 82 -0.86 0.46 -6.43
N THR A 83 -0.82 -0.81 -6.80
CA THR A 83 -0.39 -1.25 -8.13
C THR A 83 -1.37 -0.78 -9.19
N ILE A 84 -2.68 -0.99 -8.96
CA ILE A 84 -3.74 -0.56 -9.87
C ILE A 84 -3.71 0.96 -10.06
N TYR A 85 -3.66 1.73 -8.97
CA TYR A 85 -3.68 3.19 -9.03
C TYR A 85 -2.45 3.77 -9.70
N SER A 86 -1.26 3.27 -9.35
CA SER A 86 0.00 3.69 -9.97
C SER A 86 -0.04 3.52 -11.47
N TRP A 87 -0.61 2.41 -11.91
CA TRP A 87 -0.66 2.12 -13.31
C TRP A 87 -1.72 2.94 -14.06
N ILE A 88 -2.91 3.12 -13.49
CA ILE A 88 -3.92 4.04 -14.04
C ILE A 88 -3.34 5.44 -14.21
N LEU A 89 -2.64 5.97 -13.19
CA LEU A 89 -2.04 7.31 -13.28
C LEU A 89 -0.94 7.40 -14.34
N LEU A 90 -0.08 6.38 -14.45
CA LEU A 90 0.96 6.37 -15.49
C LEU A 90 0.36 6.24 -16.90
N ALA A 91 -0.69 5.44 -17.04
CA ALA A 91 -1.44 5.31 -18.28
C ALA A 91 -2.06 6.65 -18.72
N LEU A 92 -2.62 7.41 -17.77
CA LEU A 92 -3.18 8.74 -18.06
C LEU A 92 -2.12 9.76 -18.50
N THR A 93 -0.85 9.54 -18.17
CA THR A 93 0.26 10.40 -18.61
C THR A 93 0.82 10.02 -19.99
N ASP A 94 0.48 8.85 -20.53
CA ASP A 94 0.96 8.40 -21.84
C ASP A 94 -0.09 8.69 -22.94
N HIS A 95 0.28 9.54 -23.88
CA HIS A 95 -0.59 9.95 -25.00
C HIS A 95 -0.97 8.81 -25.95
N TYR A 96 -0.23 7.69 -25.91
CA TYR A 96 -0.45 6.54 -26.79
C TYR A 96 -1.15 5.37 -26.09
N PHE A 97 -1.54 5.54 -24.82
CA PHE A 97 -2.14 4.47 -24.03
C PHE A 97 -3.54 4.10 -24.54
N THR A 98 -3.79 2.79 -24.72
CA THR A 98 -5.10 2.28 -25.16
C THR A 98 -5.83 1.52 -24.04
N ILE A 99 -7.17 1.52 -24.08
CA ILE A 99 -8.00 0.79 -23.11
C ILE A 99 -7.73 -0.73 -23.16
N GLU A 100 -7.32 -1.29 -24.30
CA GLU A 100 -6.98 -2.71 -24.39
C GLU A 100 -5.71 -3.07 -23.60
N GLN A 101 -4.72 -2.18 -23.60
CA GLN A 101 -3.56 -2.31 -22.71
C GLN A 101 -4.02 -2.24 -21.25
N LEU A 102 -4.99 -1.36 -20.93
CA LEU A 102 -5.65 -1.27 -19.61
C LEU A 102 -6.14 -2.64 -19.12
N ILE A 103 -6.94 -3.28 -19.96
CA ILE A 103 -7.64 -4.53 -19.62
C ILE A 103 -6.66 -5.72 -19.57
N GLY A 104 -5.69 -5.78 -20.49
CA GLY A 104 -4.70 -6.86 -20.53
C GLY A 104 -3.84 -6.92 -19.27
N TYR A 105 -3.45 -5.77 -18.74
CA TYR A 105 -2.61 -5.71 -17.55
C TYR A 105 -3.38 -5.99 -16.25
N LEU A 106 -4.61 -5.48 -16.13
CA LEU A 106 -5.49 -5.80 -14.99
C LEU A 106 -5.72 -7.31 -14.86
N ARG A 107 -5.78 -8.03 -15.98
CA ARG A 107 -5.84 -9.50 -15.98
C ARG A 107 -4.56 -10.17 -15.48
N MET A 108 -3.38 -9.64 -15.79
CA MET A 108 -2.10 -10.22 -15.35
C MET A 108 -1.77 -9.91 -13.88
N GLN A 109 -2.17 -8.75 -13.37
CA GLN A 109 -1.81 -8.30 -12.01
C GLN A 109 -2.74 -8.77 -10.89
N LEU A 110 -3.94 -9.28 -11.21
CA LEU A 110 -4.86 -9.75 -10.17
C LEU A 110 -4.39 -11.05 -9.48
N ILE A 111 -3.36 -11.75 -9.99
CA ILE A 111 -2.98 -13.10 -9.53
C ILE A 111 -1.45 -13.42 -9.53
N PRO A 112 -0.47 -12.50 -9.47
CA PRO A 112 0.90 -12.94 -9.24
C PRO A 112 1.05 -13.41 -7.78
N PRO A 113 1.71 -14.55 -7.53
CA PRO A 113 1.88 -15.12 -6.19
C PRO A 113 2.60 -14.17 -5.21
N THR A 114 3.42 -13.25 -5.73
CA THR A 114 4.07 -12.18 -4.96
C THR A 114 3.08 -11.23 -4.30
N ASN A 115 1.97 -10.89 -4.98
CA ASN A 115 0.92 -10.05 -4.39
C ASN A 115 0.27 -10.77 -3.20
N ALA A 116 0.02 -12.08 -3.30
CA ALA A 116 -0.60 -12.83 -2.20
C ALA A 116 0.24 -12.81 -0.92
N THR A 117 1.56 -12.96 -1.02
CA THR A 117 2.47 -12.86 0.13
C THR A 117 2.42 -11.48 0.77
N PHE A 118 2.43 -10.42 -0.05
CA PHE A 118 2.35 -9.04 0.43
C PHE A 118 1.00 -8.72 1.07
N MET A 119 -0.09 -9.22 0.49
CA MET A 119 -1.44 -9.11 1.06
C MET A 119 -1.51 -9.77 2.44
N LEU A 120 -0.92 -10.96 2.59
CA LEU A 120 -0.89 -11.69 3.86
C LEU A 120 -0.07 -10.95 4.93
N ILE A 121 1.16 -10.56 4.63
CA ILE A 121 2.04 -9.88 5.61
C ILE A 121 1.42 -8.54 6.07
N ASN A 122 0.92 -7.73 5.14
CA ASN A 122 0.31 -6.45 5.48
C ASN A 122 -1.05 -6.65 6.19
N GLY A 123 -1.84 -7.65 5.80
CA GLY A 123 -3.07 -8.01 6.50
C GLY A 123 -2.82 -8.42 7.95
N LEU A 124 -1.81 -9.28 8.19
CA LEU A 124 -1.38 -9.66 9.54
C LEU A 124 -0.88 -8.45 10.34
N THR A 125 -0.14 -7.55 9.71
CA THR A 125 0.32 -6.29 10.33
C THR A 125 -0.88 -5.50 10.89
N GLY A 126 -1.91 -5.28 10.08
CA GLY A 126 -3.13 -4.60 10.52
C GLY A 126 -3.89 -5.36 11.61
N TYR A 127 -4.05 -6.67 11.46
CA TYR A 127 -4.71 -7.54 12.44
C TYR A 127 -4.04 -7.50 13.83
N PHE A 128 -2.71 -7.58 13.87
CA PHE A 128 -1.98 -7.56 15.14
C PHE A 128 -1.94 -6.16 15.76
N ALA A 129 -1.86 -5.11 14.93
CA ALA A 129 -1.98 -3.74 15.40
C ALA A 129 -3.32 -3.50 16.11
N SER A 130 -4.41 -4.03 15.55
CA SER A 130 -5.77 -3.82 16.08
C SER A 130 -6.08 -4.53 17.40
N ARG A 131 -5.30 -5.57 17.77
CA ARG A 131 -5.47 -6.25 19.07
C ARG A 131 -5.15 -5.36 20.25
N GLY A 132 -4.29 -4.38 20.02
CA GLY A 132 -4.11 -3.28 20.94
C GLY A 132 -3.33 -3.53 22.22
N THR A 133 -2.68 -4.68 22.32
CA THR A 133 -1.71 -4.95 23.38
C THR A 133 -0.33 -4.44 22.96
N LYS A 134 0.55 -4.13 23.92
CA LYS A 134 1.95 -3.77 23.61
C LYS A 134 2.68 -4.90 22.86
N ALA A 135 2.42 -6.16 23.24
CA ALA A 135 2.99 -7.32 22.57
C ALA A 135 2.51 -7.45 21.12
N SER A 136 1.21 -7.28 20.86
CA SER A 136 0.68 -7.35 19.49
C SER A 136 1.13 -6.16 18.62
N LEU A 137 1.35 -4.99 19.21
CA LEU A 137 1.95 -3.84 18.52
C LEU A 137 3.40 -4.16 18.09
N LEU A 138 4.20 -4.76 18.96
CA LEU A 138 5.56 -5.19 18.60
C LEU A 138 5.54 -6.19 17.43
N VAL A 139 4.63 -7.16 17.47
CA VAL A 139 4.45 -8.13 16.36
C VAL A 139 4.07 -7.42 15.06
N ALA A 140 3.16 -6.44 15.11
CA ALA A 140 2.78 -5.66 13.93
C ALA A 140 3.97 -4.87 13.35
N ILE A 141 4.78 -4.23 14.21
CA ILE A 141 5.99 -3.52 13.80
C ILE A 141 6.99 -4.48 13.15
N LEU A 142 7.20 -5.67 13.72
CA LEU A 142 8.09 -6.69 13.16
C LEU A 142 7.63 -7.13 11.76
N PHE A 143 6.33 -7.36 11.55
CA PHE A 143 5.80 -7.66 10.22
C PHE A 143 5.98 -6.50 9.23
N GLY A 144 5.81 -5.25 9.68
CA GLY A 144 6.04 -4.08 8.84
C GLY A 144 7.51 -3.90 8.42
N ILE A 145 8.45 -4.16 9.35
CA ILE A 145 9.88 -4.17 9.05
C ILE A 145 10.22 -5.31 8.08
N LEU A 146 9.71 -6.52 8.35
CA LEU A 146 9.92 -7.68 7.50
C LEU A 146 9.43 -7.41 6.06
N PHE A 147 8.25 -6.82 5.91
CA PHE A 147 7.74 -6.42 4.60
C PHE A 147 8.68 -5.43 3.89
N SER A 148 9.14 -4.41 4.62
CA SER A 148 10.04 -3.40 4.06
C SER A 148 11.36 -4.02 3.58
N LEU A 149 11.90 -5.00 4.33
CA LEU A 149 13.09 -5.75 3.93
C LEU A 149 12.85 -6.56 2.65
N PHE A 150 11.72 -7.28 2.56
CA PHE A 150 11.37 -8.02 1.34
C PHE A 150 11.25 -7.14 0.10
N VAL A 151 10.72 -5.92 0.22
CA VAL A 151 10.60 -5.00 -0.92
C VAL A 151 11.95 -4.38 -1.30
N LEU A 152 12.87 -4.26 -0.35
CA LEU A 152 14.22 -3.74 -0.61
C LEU A 152 15.13 -4.78 -1.28
N ASP A 153 14.93 -6.07 -0.99
CA ASP A 153 15.77 -7.17 -1.49
C ASP A 153 15.35 -7.70 -2.88
N ILE A 154 14.22 -7.24 -3.41
CA ILE A 154 13.81 -7.51 -4.79
C ILE A 154 14.54 -6.53 -5.71
N ASP A 155 15.70 -6.93 -6.21
CA ASP A 155 16.39 -6.33 -7.38
C ASP A 155 16.22 -7.19 -8.63
#